data_AF-A0A960R8R4-F1
#
_entry.id   AF-A0A960R8R4-F1
#
_cell.length_a   1.000
_cell.length_b   1.000
_cell.length_c   1.000
_cell.angle_alpha   90.00
_cell.angle_beta   90.00
_cell.angle_gamma   90.00
#
_symmetry.space_group_name_H-M   'P 1'
#
loop_
_entity.id
_entity.type
_entity.pdbx_description
1 polymer ?
#
loop_
_entity_poly.entity_id
_entity_poly.type
_entity_poly.pdbx_seq_one_letter_code
_entity_poly.pdbx_strand_id
1 'polypeptide(L)'
;MINSSQLLADLQSKSTSRTTLVKKLEDDLRKRCDREPEVDAPLKEQYNAAKAKKRTALTYKAWRDEQLTQIAVAWVLACVFVRFLEDNGLVEVPKLAGPGERLRRARDEHELFFERHPTSTEREFLLEVFEE
;
A
#
# COMPACT_ATOMS: atom_id res chain seq x y z
N MET A 1 18.92 2.18 -19.63
CA MET A 1 17.94 3.29 -19.78
C MET A 1 16.74 2.92 -18.92
N ILE A 2 16.27 3.83 -18.07
CA ILE A 2 15.15 3.55 -17.15
C ILE A 2 13.87 3.29 -17.96
N ASN A 3 13.18 2.17 -17.75
CA ASN A 3 12.01 1.79 -18.54
C ASN A 3 10.69 2.10 -17.80
N SER A 4 10.39 3.39 -17.63
CA SER A 4 9.20 3.86 -16.90
C SER A 4 7.90 3.73 -17.70
N SER A 5 7.96 3.65 -19.04
CA SER A 5 6.79 3.54 -19.91
C SER A 5 6.06 2.21 -19.73
N GLN A 6 6.80 1.11 -19.56
CA GLN A 6 6.21 -0.22 -19.33
C GLN A 6 5.45 -0.28 -17.99
N LEU A 7 6.04 0.27 -16.93
CA LEU A 7 5.39 0.35 -15.61
C LEU A 7 4.12 1.22 -15.66
N LEU A 8 4.16 2.35 -16.37
CA LEU A 8 2.99 3.20 -16.54
C LEU A 8 1.85 2.49 -17.30
N ALA A 9 2.18 1.74 -18.35
CA ALA A 9 1.18 0.97 -19.10
C ALA A 9 0.49 -0.08 -18.22
N ASP A 10 1.25 -0.77 -17.37
CA ASP A 10 0.72 -1.76 -16.42
C ASP A 10 -0.21 -1.10 -15.38
N LEU A 11 0.24 0.00 -14.77
CA LEU A 11 -0.50 0.80 -13.77
C LEU A 11 -1.69 1.58 -14.33
N GLN A 12 -1.84 1.66 -15.65
CA GLN A 12 -2.97 2.30 -16.34
C GLN A 12 -3.93 1.29 -16.97
N SER A 13 -3.64 0.00 -16.89
CA SER A 13 -4.52 -1.05 -17.41
C SER A 13 -5.88 -1.03 -16.70
N LYS A 14 -6.94 -1.45 -17.39
CA LYS A 14 -8.31 -1.47 -16.84
C LYS A 14 -8.45 -2.36 -15.59
N SER A 15 -7.59 -3.37 -15.42
CA SER A 15 -7.59 -4.28 -14.28
C SER A 15 -6.74 -3.78 -13.10
N THR A 16 -5.70 -2.99 -13.39
CA THR A 16 -4.64 -2.60 -12.42
C THR A 16 -4.43 -1.09 -12.41
N SER A 17 -5.49 -0.30 -12.64
CA SER A 17 -5.36 1.15 -12.57
C SER A 17 -5.00 1.58 -11.15
N ARG A 18 -3.93 2.36 -11.00
CA ARG A 18 -3.49 2.88 -9.69
C ARG A 18 -4.61 3.59 -8.93
N THR A 19 -5.46 4.33 -9.64
CA THR A 19 -6.64 5.01 -9.06
C THR A 19 -7.65 4.01 -8.49
N THR A 20 -7.83 2.88 -9.17
CA THR A 20 -8.71 1.80 -8.69
C THR A 20 -8.13 1.12 -7.46
N LEU A 21 -6.82 0.90 -7.42
CA LEU A 21 -6.14 0.33 -6.25
C LEU A 21 -6.26 1.22 -5.02
N VAL A 22 -6.02 2.53 -5.17
CA VAL A 22 -6.20 3.50 -4.07
C VAL A 22 -7.62 3.45 -3.53
N LYS A 23 -8.64 3.48 -4.41
CA LYS A 23 -10.04 3.42 -3.97
C LYS A 23 -10.38 2.12 -3.25
N LYS A 24 -9.93 0.97 -3.78
CA LYS A 24 -10.15 -0.33 -3.13
C LYS A 24 -9.53 -0.38 -1.74
N LEU A 25 -8.30 0.12 -1.60
CA LEU A 25 -7.60 0.16 -0.32
C LEU A 25 -8.27 1.15 0.65
N GLU A 26 -8.69 2.32 0.17
CA GLU A 26 -9.44 3.29 0.98
C GLU A 26 -10.74 2.67 1.53
N ASP A 27 -11.50 1.97 0.68
CA ASP A 27 -12.74 1.30 1.08
C ASP A 27 -12.48 0.17 2.10
N ASP A 28 -11.38 -0.57 1.93
CA ASP A 28 -10.97 -1.62 2.87
C ASP A 28 -10.56 -1.04 4.22
N LEU A 29 -9.71 -0.01 4.23
CA LEU A 29 -9.30 0.69 5.43
C LEU A 29 -10.49 1.30 6.17
N ARG A 30 -11.47 1.85 5.43
CA ARG A 30 -12.70 2.40 6.02
C ARG A 30 -13.50 1.31 6.74
N LYS A 31 -13.73 0.17 6.09
CA LYS A 31 -14.42 -0.98 6.69
C LYS A 31 -13.68 -1.51 7.90
N ARG A 32 -12.34 -1.56 7.84
CA ARG A 32 -11.50 -2.01 8.93
C ARG A 32 -11.61 -1.07 10.14
N CYS A 33 -11.52 0.24 9.94
CA CYS A 33 -11.73 1.21 11.02
C CYS A 33 -13.14 1.15 11.62
N ASP A 34 -14.15 0.84 10.81
CA ASP A 34 -15.53 0.68 11.29
C ASP A 34 -15.72 -0.63 12.09
N ARG A 35 -14.93 -1.68 11.80
CA ARG A 35 -14.99 -3.00 12.45
C ARG A 35 -14.09 -3.12 13.69
N GLU A 36 -12.91 -2.51 13.65
CA GLU A 36 -11.82 -2.69 14.62
C GLU A 36 -11.55 -1.37 15.36
N PRO A 37 -12.05 -1.20 16.61
CA PRO A 37 -11.87 0.03 17.37
C PRO A 37 -10.41 0.38 17.65
N GLU A 38 -9.54 -0.63 17.73
CA GLU A 38 -8.09 -0.48 17.90
C GLU A 38 -7.40 0.21 16.72
N VAL A 39 -7.94 0.06 15.51
CA VAL A 39 -7.44 0.74 14.30
C VAL A 39 -7.93 2.18 14.25
N ASP A 40 -9.15 2.44 14.73
CA ASP A 40 -9.78 3.77 14.73
C ASP A 40 -9.28 4.66 15.90
N ALA A 41 -8.82 4.06 17.01
CA ALA A 41 -8.39 4.80 18.20
C ALA A 41 -7.22 5.78 17.94
N PRO A 42 -6.11 5.40 17.27
CA PRO A 42 -5.05 6.33 16.94
C PRO A 42 -5.50 7.50 16.04
N LEU A 43 -6.45 7.25 15.12
CA LEU A 43 -7.00 8.28 14.25
C LEU A 43 -7.85 9.28 15.05
N LYS A 44 -8.62 8.82 16.03
CA LYS A 44 -9.34 9.70 16.96
C LYS A 44 -8.41 10.58 17.78
N GLU A 45 -7.29 10.03 18.27
CA GLU A 45 -6.28 10.80 19.01
C GLU A 45 -5.68 11.91 18.14
N GLN A 46 -5.29 11.58 16.90
CA GLN A 46 -4.76 12.54 15.94
C GLN A 46 -5.79 13.63 15.59
N TYR A 47 -7.06 13.25 15.39
CA TYR A 47 -8.13 14.22 15.16
C TYR A 47 -8.34 15.15 16.35
N ASN A 48 -8.37 14.62 17.57
CA ASN A 48 -8.52 15.42 18.79
C ASN A 48 -7.36 16.41 18.93
N ALA A 49 -6.12 15.98 18.65
CA ALA A 49 -4.96 16.84 18.63
C ALA A 49 -5.05 17.93 17.53
N ALA A 50 -5.52 17.58 16.33
CA ALA A 50 -5.73 18.53 15.24
C ALA A 50 -6.82 19.56 15.57
N LYS A 51 -7.92 19.13 16.19
CA LYS A 51 -9.03 19.99 16.62
C LYS A 51 -8.63 20.92 17.75
N ALA A 52 -7.90 20.42 18.75
CA ALA A 52 -7.36 21.23 19.84
C ALA A 52 -6.42 22.34 19.32
N LYS A 53 -5.66 22.06 18.26
CA LYS A 53 -4.79 23.02 17.57
C LYS A 53 -5.51 23.87 16.51
N LYS A 54 -6.84 23.76 16.38
CA LYS A 54 -7.67 24.46 15.37
C LYS A 54 -7.19 24.24 13.93
N ARG A 55 -6.57 23.10 13.63
CA ARG A 55 -6.07 22.74 12.29
C ARG A 55 -7.14 22.15 11.38
N THR A 56 -8.28 21.75 11.93
CA THR A 56 -9.41 21.23 11.17
C THR A 56 -10.73 21.72 11.73
N ALA A 57 -11.67 22.01 10.84
CA ALA A 57 -13.07 22.31 11.14
C ALA A 57 -14.00 21.16 10.70
N LEU A 58 -13.44 20.07 10.19
CA LEU A 58 -14.19 18.92 9.68
C LEU A 58 -14.79 18.10 10.83
N THR A 59 -15.83 17.33 10.51
CA THR A 59 -16.28 16.25 11.39
C THR A 59 -15.22 15.14 11.42
N TYR A 60 -15.21 14.32 12.48
CA TYR A 60 -14.25 13.22 12.58
C TYR A 60 -14.30 12.30 11.36
N LYS A 61 -15.49 11.94 10.88
CA LYS A 61 -15.63 11.03 9.73
C LYS A 61 -15.03 11.62 8.45
N ALA A 62 -15.30 12.88 8.16
CA ALA A 62 -14.74 13.55 6.99
C ALA A 62 -13.21 13.70 7.08
N TRP A 63 -12.69 14.09 8.25
CA TRP A 63 -11.24 14.16 8.49
C TRP A 63 -10.57 12.79 8.36
N ARG A 64 -11.19 11.75 8.93
CA ARG A 64 -10.71 10.37 8.85
C ARG A 64 -10.66 9.89 7.42
N ASP A 65 -11.72 10.11 6.63
CA ASP A 65 -11.75 9.71 5.22
C ASP A 65 -10.58 10.35 4.44
N GLU A 66 -10.26 11.63 4.68
CA GLU A 66 -9.07 12.27 4.08
C GLU A 66 -7.76 11.61 4.51
N GLN A 67 -7.61 11.23 5.79
CA GLN A 67 -6.43 10.50 6.24
C GLN A 67 -6.33 9.12 5.59
N LEU A 68 -7.45 8.39 5.45
CA LEU A 68 -7.48 7.08 4.82
C LEU A 68 -7.09 7.15 3.35
N THR A 69 -7.52 8.19 2.62
CA THR A 69 -7.06 8.44 1.25
C THR A 69 -5.54 8.63 1.20
N GLN A 70 -4.96 9.44 2.10
CA GLN A 70 -3.51 9.65 2.14
C GLN A 70 -2.75 8.36 2.44
N ILE A 71 -3.22 7.57 3.42
CA ILE A 71 -2.65 6.26 3.76
C ILE A 71 -2.73 5.34 2.54
N ALA A 72 -3.90 5.21 1.91
CA ALA A 72 -4.08 4.36 0.73
C ALA A 72 -3.14 4.76 -0.42
N VAL A 73 -3.01 6.06 -0.68
CA VAL A 73 -2.06 6.58 -1.68
C VAL A 73 -0.62 6.23 -1.31
N ALA A 74 -0.22 6.42 -0.06
CA ALA A 74 1.15 6.14 0.39
C ALA A 74 1.52 4.66 0.19
N TRP A 75 0.66 3.73 0.58
CA TRP A 75 0.87 2.29 0.38
C TRP A 75 0.99 1.93 -1.10
N VAL A 76 0.08 2.43 -1.95
CA VAL A 76 0.14 2.15 -3.39
C VAL A 76 1.40 2.76 -4.03
N LEU A 77 1.81 3.96 -3.62
CA LEU A 77 3.04 4.58 -4.11
C LEU A 77 4.29 3.82 -3.66
N ALA A 78 4.33 3.30 -2.44
CA ALA A 78 5.43 2.47 -1.96
C ALA A 78 5.58 1.21 -2.85
N CYS A 79 4.49 0.50 -3.13
CA CYS A 79 4.53 -0.64 -4.05
C CYS A 79 4.98 -0.25 -5.47
N VAL A 80 4.51 0.89 -5.98
CA VAL A 80 4.95 1.40 -7.30
C VAL A 80 6.44 1.72 -7.31
N PHE A 81 6.98 2.27 -6.21
CA PHE A 81 8.40 2.56 -6.08
C PHE A 81 9.23 1.28 -6.06
N VAL A 82 8.84 0.27 -5.28
CA VAL A 82 9.48 -1.05 -5.28
C VAL A 82 9.45 -1.67 -6.68
N ARG A 83 8.29 -1.68 -7.34
CA ARG A 83 8.14 -2.15 -8.72
C ARG A 83 9.06 -1.42 -9.69
N PHE A 84 9.22 -0.10 -9.52
CA PHE A 84 10.17 0.68 -10.30
C PHE A 84 11.62 0.23 -10.05
N LEU A 85 12.02 0.01 -8.80
CA LEU A 85 13.37 -0.46 -8.49
C LEU A 85 13.63 -1.84 -9.11
N GLU A 86 12.68 -2.77 -8.99
CA GLU A 86 12.77 -4.12 -9.56
C GLU A 86 12.85 -4.14 -11.08
N ASP A 87 12.00 -3.35 -11.76
CA ASP A 87 11.95 -3.28 -13.23
C ASP A 87 13.22 -2.68 -13.82
N ASN A 88 13.91 -1.83 -13.05
CA ASN A 88 15.19 -1.24 -13.43
C ASN A 88 16.40 -2.03 -12.93
N GLY A 89 16.19 -3.18 -12.30
CA GLY A 89 17.26 -4.04 -11.79
C GLY A 89 18.07 -3.42 -10.65
N LEU A 90 17.51 -2.44 -9.95
CA LEU A 90 18.13 -1.78 -8.79
C LEU A 90 18.00 -2.62 -7.51
N VAL A 91 17.12 -3.62 -7.54
CA VAL A 91 16.97 -4.65 -6.50
C VAL A 91 17.25 -6.01 -7.13
N GLU A 92 18.14 -6.78 -6.53
CA GLU A 92 18.58 -8.08 -7.06
C GLU A 92 17.47 -9.13 -7.00
N VAL A 93 16.78 -9.20 -5.86
CA VAL A 93 15.72 -10.18 -5.58
C VAL A 93 14.36 -9.49 -5.71
N PRO A 94 13.56 -9.78 -6.76
CA PRO A 94 12.25 -9.18 -6.89
C PRO A 94 11.26 -9.82 -5.90
N LYS A 95 10.37 -9.01 -5.32
CA LYS A 95 9.35 -9.43 -4.34
C LYS A 95 7.92 -9.14 -4.84
N LEU A 96 7.72 -8.09 -5.64
CA LEU A 96 6.41 -7.74 -6.21
C LEU A 96 6.29 -8.17 -7.67
N ALA A 97 7.25 -7.77 -8.52
CA ALA A 97 7.39 -8.03 -9.95
C ALA A 97 6.14 -7.85 -10.85
N GLY A 98 6.37 -7.34 -12.05
CA GLY A 98 5.36 -7.22 -13.09
C GLY A 98 5.34 -8.47 -13.96
N PRO A 99 4.44 -8.52 -14.96
CA PRO A 99 4.46 -9.58 -15.96
C PRO A 99 5.85 -9.73 -16.60
N GLY A 100 6.34 -10.97 -16.69
CA GLY A 100 7.63 -11.29 -17.31
C GLY A 100 8.45 -12.29 -16.50
N GLU A 101 9.73 -12.42 -16.86
CA GLU A 101 10.65 -13.43 -16.32
C GLU A 101 10.85 -13.34 -14.80
N ARG A 102 10.85 -12.13 -14.26
CA ARG A 102 11.07 -11.88 -12.81
C ARG A 102 9.85 -12.22 -11.95
N LEU A 103 8.66 -12.39 -12.55
CA LEU A 103 7.42 -12.68 -11.81
C LEU A 103 7.47 -14.03 -11.10
N ARG A 104 8.07 -15.05 -11.73
CA ARG A 104 8.20 -16.37 -11.10
C ARG A 104 9.02 -16.26 -9.81
N ARG A 105 10.18 -15.60 -9.89
CA ARG A 105 11.05 -15.41 -8.72
C ARG A 105 10.36 -14.64 -7.59
N ALA A 106 9.59 -13.60 -7.92
CA ALA A 106 8.82 -12.87 -6.90
C ALA A 106 7.76 -13.74 -6.21
N ARG A 107 7.10 -14.64 -6.94
CA ARG A 107 6.17 -15.61 -6.34
C ARG A 107 6.88 -16.62 -5.44
N ASP A 108 8.04 -17.11 -5.85
CA ASP A 108 8.85 -18.03 -5.03
C ASP A 108 9.26 -17.34 -3.71
N GLU A 109 9.67 -16.07 -3.76
CA GLU A 109 10.00 -15.27 -2.57
C GLU A 109 8.79 -14.98 -1.67
N HIS A 110 7.61 -14.76 -2.27
CA HIS A 110 6.34 -14.61 -1.54
C HIS A 110 5.99 -15.90 -0.80
N GLU A 111 6.07 -17.06 -1.48
CA GLU A 111 5.82 -18.37 -0.86
C GLU A 111 6.80 -18.65 0.29
N LEU A 112 8.09 -18.41 0.07
CA LEU A 112 9.12 -18.57 1.10
C LEU A 112 8.87 -17.69 2.34
N PHE A 113 8.32 -16.48 2.18
CA PHE A 113 7.95 -15.64 3.31
C PHE A 113 6.82 -16.28 4.14
N PHE A 114 5.76 -16.77 3.49
CA PHE A 114 4.63 -17.37 4.21
C PHE A 114 4.96 -18.76 4.79
N GLU A 115 5.90 -19.50 4.20
CA GLU A 115 6.45 -20.71 4.83
C GLU A 115 7.16 -20.39 6.15
N ARG A 116 7.92 -19.29 6.20
CA ARG A 116 8.63 -18.83 7.40
C ARG A 116 7.72 -18.14 8.40
N HIS A 117 6.64 -17.51 7.93
CA HIS A 117 5.70 -16.75 8.74
C HIS A 117 4.23 -17.15 8.49
N PRO A 118 3.79 -18.35 8.93
CA PRO A 118 2.47 -18.90 8.57
C PRO A 118 1.27 -18.09 9.07
N THR A 119 1.46 -17.25 10.09
CA THR A 119 0.41 -16.40 10.68
C THR A 119 0.45 -14.96 10.18
N SER A 120 1.42 -14.61 9.32
CA SER A 120 1.49 -13.29 8.71
C SER A 120 0.37 -13.09 7.70
N THR A 121 0.02 -11.84 7.46
CA THR A 121 -0.87 -11.42 6.38
C THR A 121 -0.06 -10.71 5.29
N GLU A 122 -0.72 -10.37 4.18
CA GLU A 122 -0.11 -9.56 3.12
C GLU A 122 0.45 -8.23 3.63
N ARG A 123 -0.10 -7.69 4.73
CA ARG A 123 0.43 -6.48 5.36
C ARG A 123 1.85 -6.68 5.85
N GLU A 124 2.13 -7.77 6.57
CA GLU A 124 3.46 -8.07 7.10
C GLU A 124 4.44 -8.36 5.97
N PHE A 125 4.00 -9.04 4.90
CA PHE A 125 4.83 -9.23 3.72
C PHE A 125 5.23 -7.89 3.09
N LEU A 126 4.28 -6.97 2.89
CA LEU A 126 4.60 -5.65 2.33
C LEU A 126 5.49 -4.81 3.25
N LEU A 127 5.36 -4.94 4.58
CA LEU A 127 6.25 -4.26 5.52
C LEU A 127 7.69 -4.78 5.39
N GLU A 128 7.88 -6.09 5.30
CA GLU A 128 9.20 -6.70 5.03
C GLU A 128 9.80 -6.13 3.73
N VAL A 129 9.00 -6.10 2.65
CA VAL A 129 9.42 -5.56 1.35
C VAL A 129 9.81 -4.07 1.40
N PHE A 130 9.28 -3.30 2.36
CA PHE A 130 9.61 -1.88 2.52
C PHE A 130 10.79 -1.63 3.45
N GLU A 131 11.20 -2.63 4.24
CA GLU A 131 12.36 -2.55 5.14
C GLU A 131 13.68 -2.94 4.44
N GLU A 132 13.62 -3.75 3.37
CA GLU A 132 14.76 -4.08 2.49
C GLU A 132 15.23 -2.90 1.61
#